data_AF-A0A4S8RTP8-F1
#
_entry.id   AF-A0A4S8RTP8-F1
#
_cell.length_a   1.000
_cell.length_b   1.000
_cell.length_c   1.000
_cell.angle_alpha   90.00
_cell.angle_beta   90.00
_cell.angle_gamma   90.00
#
_symmetry.space_group_name_H-M   'P 1'
#
loop_
_entity.id
_entity.type
_entity.pdbx_description
1 polymer ?
#
loop_
_entity_poly.entity_id
_entity_poly.type
_entity_poly.pdbx_seq_one_letter_code
_entity_poly.pdbx_strand_id
1 'polypeptide(L)' 'MKALLLSNESVSSCMKERIPLEEGDFYFSDEGYKVFTAQYHLKRGYCCESGCRHCPYGYSTKTNTRR' A
#
# COMPACT_ATOMS: atom_id res chain seq x y z
N MET A 1 20.50 -35.82 -20.51
CA MET A 1 20.42 -35.94 -19.04
C MET A 1 19.63 -34.74 -18.56
N LYS A 2 18.34 -34.93 -18.23
CA LYS A 2 17.38 -34.03 -17.54
C LYS A 2 17.34 -32.53 -17.94
N ALA A 3 16.22 -31.89 -18.24
CA ALA A 3 14.82 -32.22 -18.47
C ALA A 3 14.25 -30.90 -19.02
N LEU A 4 13.64 -30.91 -20.21
CA LEU A 4 12.24 -30.57 -20.39
C LEU A 4 11.71 -29.39 -19.54
N LEU A 5 11.41 -28.29 -20.23
CA LEU A 5 10.10 -27.63 -20.26
C LEU A 5 9.19 -27.87 -19.04
N LEU A 6 9.08 -26.86 -18.17
CA LEU A 6 7.87 -26.55 -17.43
C LEU A 6 7.67 -25.04 -17.61
N SER A 7 7.02 -24.60 -18.68
CA SER A 7 5.56 -24.50 -18.79
C SER A 7 5.02 -23.42 -17.87
N ASN A 8 4.45 -22.40 -18.52
CA ASN A 8 3.51 -21.44 -17.96
C ASN A 8 2.52 -22.14 -17.03
N GLU A 9 2.69 -21.99 -15.72
CA GLU A 9 1.67 -22.39 -14.76
C GLU A 9 0.78 -21.18 -14.49
N SER A 10 -0.35 -21.19 -15.20
CA SER A 10 -1.51 -20.34 -14.97
C SER A 10 -2.01 -20.54 -13.53
N VAL A 11 -1.52 -19.73 -12.59
CA VAL A 11 -2.17 -19.51 -11.29
C VAL A 11 -3.17 -18.37 -11.45
N SER A 12 -4.34 -18.71 -11.98
CA SER A 12 -5.56 -17.94 -11.81
C SER A 12 -5.96 -17.95 -10.33
N SER A 13 -5.89 -16.80 -9.64
CA SER A 13 -6.78 -16.43 -8.52
C SER A 13 -6.31 -15.13 -7.85
N CYS A 14 -7.09 -14.05 -7.99
CA CYS A 14 -7.29 -12.96 -7.01
C CYS A 14 -6.11 -12.56 -6.08
N MET A 15 -4.90 -12.38 -6.59
CA MET A 15 -3.79 -11.85 -5.78
C MET A 15 -3.79 -10.33 -5.92
N LYS A 16 -4.29 -9.61 -4.91
CA LYS A 16 -4.07 -8.16 -4.81
C LYS A 16 -2.56 -7.92 -4.84
N GLU A 17 -2.09 -7.23 -5.87
CA GLU A 17 -0.69 -6.82 -5.98
C GLU A 17 -0.27 -6.10 -4.68
N ARG A 18 0.74 -6.66 -4.01
CA ARG A 18 1.32 -6.03 -2.82
C ARG A 18 2.21 -4.89 -3.29
N ILE A 19 1.92 -3.68 -2.82
CA ILE A 19 2.72 -2.50 -3.14
C ILE A 19 4.10 -2.67 -2.47
N PRO A 20 5.20 -2.68 -3.23
CA PRO A 20 6.54 -2.75 -2.64
C PRO A 20 6.81 -1.45 -1.86
N LEU A 21 7.34 -1.58 -0.65
CA LEU A 21 7.72 -0.43 0.18
C LEU A 21 9.10 0.07 -0.23
N GLU A 22 9.22 1.38 -0.42
CA GLU A 22 10.48 2.06 -0.72
C GLU A 22 10.90 2.98 0.43
N GLU A 23 12.15 3.45 0.39
CA GLU A 23 12.65 4.44 1.34
C GLU A 23 11.85 5.74 1.20
N GLY A 24 11.25 6.22 2.30
CA GLY A 24 10.39 7.42 2.31
C GLY A 24 8.88 7.13 2.41
N ASP A 25 8.44 5.90 2.15
CA ASP A 25 7.04 5.48 2.31
C ASP A 25 6.60 5.44 3.78
N PHE A 26 7.55 5.23 4.69
CA PHE A 26 7.32 5.21 6.12
C PHE A 26 8.53 5.70 6.90
N TYR A 27 8.31 6.08 8.15
CA TYR A 27 9.35 6.31 9.14
C TYR A 27 9.01 5.56 10.44
N PHE A 28 10.00 5.37 11.30
CA PHE A 28 9.78 4.85 12.64
C PHE A 28 9.66 6.01 13.62
N SER A 29 8.59 6.04 14.42
CA SER A 29 8.50 6.98 15.54
C SER A 29 9.47 6.57 16.66
N ASP A 30 9.73 7.48 17.60
CA ASP A 30 10.58 7.21 18.77
C ASP A 30 10.04 6.07 19.64
N GLU A 31 8.73 5.83 19.57
CA GLU A 31 8.02 4.73 20.24
C GLU A 31 8.11 3.39 19.48
N GLY A 32 8.78 3.37 18.32
CA GLY A 32 8.98 2.17 17.49
C GLY A 32 7.84 1.86 16.52
N TYR A 33 6.88 2.77 16.33
CA TYR A 33 5.78 2.55 15.40
C TYR A 33 6.17 2.88 13.97
N LYS A 34 5.75 2.03 13.02
CA LYS A 34 5.86 2.30 11.59
C LYS A 34 4.74 3.26 11.17
N VAL A 35 5.10 4.50 10.86
CA VAL A 35 4.18 5.55 10.42
C VAL A 35 4.31 5.74 8.91
N PHE A 36 3.23 5.49 8.18
CA PHE A 36 3.19 5.71 6.73
C PHE A 36 3.06 7.19 6.38
N THR A 37 3.79 7.60 5.35
CA THR A 37 3.79 8.96 4.85
C THR A 37 2.73 9.16 3.75
N ALA A 38 2.57 10.40 3.31
CA ALA A 38 1.70 10.73 2.19
C ALA A 38 2.16 10.03 0.89
N GLN A 39 3.46 9.77 0.71
CA GLN A 39 3.99 9.12 -0.49
C GLN A 39 3.44 7.70 -0.65
N TYR A 40 3.47 6.90 0.43
CA TYR A 40 2.89 5.56 0.42
C TYR A 40 1.39 5.58 0.07
N HIS A 41 0.65 6.56 0.61
CA HIS A 41 -0.77 6.70 0.33
C HIS A 41 -1.07 7.12 -1.12
N LEU A 42 -0.19 7.91 -1.74
CA LEU A 42 -0.25 8.22 -3.18
C LEU A 42 0.07 6.99 -4.03
N LYS A 43 1.12 6.26 -3.68
CA LYS A 43 1.54 5.02 -4.37
C LYS A 43 0.44 3.95 -4.35
N ARG A 44 -0.31 3.86 -3.26
CA ARG A 44 -1.50 3.00 -3.14
C ARG A 44 -2.63 3.37 -4.10
N GLY A 45 -2.70 4.63 -4.53
CA GLY A 45 -3.63 5.08 -5.57
C GLY A 45 -5.09 5.24 -5.15
N TYR A 46 -5.45 5.06 -3.87
CA TYR A 46 -6.80 5.32 -3.38
C TYR A 46 -6.85 5.75 -1.91
N CYS A 47 -7.91 6.47 -1.54
CA CYS A 47 -8.22 6.80 -0.14
C CYS A 47 -8.85 5.58 0.56
N CYS A 48 -8.35 5.22 1.73
CA CYS A 48 -8.91 4.13 2.55
C CYS A 48 -10.06 4.56 3.47
N GLU A 49 -10.36 5.86 3.55
CA GLU A 49 -11.36 6.41 4.47
C GLU A 49 -11.08 6.10 5.96
N SER A 50 -9.83 5.78 6.30
CA SER A 50 -9.43 5.45 7.67
C SER A 50 -9.04 6.67 8.52
N GLY A 51 -9.07 7.89 7.95
CA GLY A 51 -8.71 9.11 8.68
C GLY A 51 -7.22 9.26 9.01
N CYS A 52 -6.33 8.85 8.10
CA CYS A 52 -4.88 8.92 8.31
C CYS A 52 -4.40 10.36 8.53
N ARG A 53 -3.44 10.57 9.45
CA ARG A 53 -2.85 11.90 9.71
C ARG A 53 -2.13 12.50 8.48
N HIS A 54 -1.52 11.65 7.65
CA HIS A 54 -0.82 12.02 6.42
C HIS A 54 -1.65 11.74 5.16
N CYS A 55 -2.98 11.76 5.26
CA CYS A 55 -3.86 11.49 4.12
C CYS A 55 -3.68 12.57 3.03
N PRO A 56 -3.19 12.24 1.83
CA PRO A 56 -3.06 13.21 0.74
C PRO A 56 -4.42 13.67 0.19
N TYR A 57 -5.49 12.89 0.42
CA TYR A 57 -6.85 13.18 -0.03
C TYR A 57 -7.66 14.04 0.96
N GLY A 58 -7.06 14.44 2.10
CA GLY A 58 -7.74 15.28 3.10
C GLY A 58 -8.99 14.66 3.71
N TYR A 59 -9.07 13.33 3.80
CA TYR A 59 -10.26 12.65 4.32
C TYR A 59 -10.49 12.94 5.80
N SER A 60 -11.71 13.37 6.12
CA SER A 60 -12.13 13.67 7.50
C SER A 60 -13.17 12.66 7.98
N THR A 61 -12.85 11.90 9.02
CA THR A 61 -13.76 10.90 9.63
C THR A 61 -15.02 11.53 10.24
N LYS A 62 -14.95 12.80 10.64
CA LYS A 62 -16.08 13.52 11.24
C LYS A 62 -17.18 13.85 10.23
N THR A 63 -16.80 14.17 9.00
CA THR A 63 -17.72 14.61 7.94
C THR A 63 -17.91 13.53 6.87
N ASN A 64 -17.09 12.48 6.88
CA ASN A 64 -17.02 11.45 5.84
C ASN A 64 -16.84 12.05 4.44
N THR A 65 -15.99 13.08 4.34
CA THR A 65 -15.70 13.79 3.08
C THR A 65 -14.21 13.82 2.78
N ARG A 66 -13.88 13.87 1.49
CA ARG A 66 -12.54 14.15 0.94
C ARG A 66 -12.49 15.61 0.47
N ARG A 67 -11.33 16.24 0.54
CA ARG A 67 -11.12 17.65 0.15
C ARG A 67 -10.81 17.79 -1.33
#